data_AF-A0A519JXJ1-F1
#
_entry.id   AF-A0A519JXJ1-F1
#
_cell.length_a   1.000
_cell.length_b   1.000
_cell.length_c   1.000
_cell.angle_alpha   90.00
_cell.angle_beta   90.00
_cell.angle_gamma   90.00
#
_symmetry.space_group_name_H-M   'P 1'
#
loop_
_entity.id
_entity.type
_entity.pdbx_description
1 polymer ?
#
loop_
_entity_poly.entity_id
_entity_poly.type
_entity_poly.pdbx_seq_one_letter_code
_entity_poly.pdbx_strand_id
1 'polypeptide(L)'
;MKKLLYITNGIKGAAGLERVLSIKASSLADDFGYDVHILTLNNDGAQPFYPFSAKITMHDISVKGNPAAYFTSYKNGIKAVVDK
;
A
#
# COMPACT_ATOMS: atom_id res chain seq x y z
N MET A 1 13.95 -14.31 4.69
CA MET A 1 13.37 -13.36 3.72
C MET A 1 12.78 -12.19 4.52
N LYS A 2 13.00 -10.94 4.12
CA LYS A 2 12.49 -9.77 4.87
C LYS A 2 11.13 -9.37 4.29
N LYS A 3 10.15 -9.09 5.16
CA LYS A 3 8.79 -8.64 4.80
C LYS A 3 8.65 -7.15 5.11
N LEU A 4 8.11 -6.39 4.18
CA LEU A 4 7.92 -4.93 4.29
C LEU A 4 6.48 -4.55 3.95
N LEU A 5 5.89 -3.69 4.78
CA LEU A 5 4.59 -3.09 4.54
C LEU A 5 4.72 -1.56 4.47
N TYR A 6 4.50 -1.00 3.29
CA TYR A 6 4.32 0.44 3.12
C TYR A 6 2.85 0.80 3.34
N ILE A 7 2.59 1.88 4.09
CA ILE A 7 1.23 2.39 4.33
C ILE A 7 1.20 3.84 3.85
N THR A 8 0.28 4.15 2.94
CA THR A 8 0.08 5.49 2.39
C THR A 8 -1.41 5.73 2.10
N ASN A 9 -1.83 6.99 2.01
CA ASN A 9 -3.23 7.30 1.72
C ASN A 9 -3.62 6.87 0.30
N GLY A 10 -2.71 6.94 -0.67
CA GLY A 10 -2.98 6.53 -2.05
C GLY A 10 -1.75 6.61 -2.94
N ILE A 11 -1.85 6.03 -4.14
CA ILE A 11 -0.75 5.95 -5.12
C ILE A 11 -1.19 6.23 -6.57
N LYS A 12 -2.38 6.81 -6.75
CA LYS A 12 -2.98 7.06 -8.06
C LYS A 12 -2.46 8.32 -8.77
N GLY A 13 -1.78 9.21 -8.05
CA GLY A 13 -1.32 10.50 -8.58
C GLY A 13 0.01 10.42 -9.32
N ALA A 14 0.27 11.41 -10.17
CA ALA A 14 1.56 11.62 -10.84
C ALA A 14 2.56 12.41 -9.97
N ALA A 15 2.48 12.30 -8.64
CA ALA A 15 3.29 13.10 -7.72
C ALA A 15 4.58 12.37 -7.26
N GLY A 16 5.42 13.09 -6.51
CA GLY A 16 6.77 12.65 -6.16
C GLY A 16 6.80 11.44 -5.23
N LEU A 17 5.84 11.33 -4.32
CA LEU A 17 5.75 10.19 -3.38
C LEU A 17 5.54 8.90 -4.17
N GLU A 18 4.57 8.89 -5.08
CA GLU A 18 4.18 7.75 -5.88
C GLU A 18 5.34 7.28 -6.77
N ARG A 19 6.06 8.23 -7.37
CA ARG A 19 7.24 7.94 -8.17
C ARG A 19 8.36 7.29 -7.36
N VAL A 20 8.68 7.84 -6.19
CA VAL A 20 9.78 7.30 -5.36
C VAL A 20 9.37 5.95 -4.77
N LEU A 21 8.12 5.81 -4.34
CA LEU A 21 7.59 4.56 -3.81
C LEU A 21 7.61 3.46 -4.88
N SER A 22 7.18 3.75 -6.11
CA SER A 22 7.16 2.77 -7.19
C SER A 22 8.55 2.25 -7.54
N ILE A 23 9.56 3.14 -7.58
CA ILE A 23 10.95 2.76 -7.86
C ILE A 23 11.53 1.93 -6.70
N LYS A 24 11.42 2.43 -5.46
CA LYS A 24 12.07 1.78 -4.30
C LYS A 24 11.43 0.45 -3.93
N ALA A 25 10.10 0.40 -3.87
CA ALA A 25 9.38 -0.81 -3.52
C ALA A 25 9.60 -1.90 -4.58
N SER A 26 9.60 -1.52 -5.87
CA SER A 26 9.82 -2.48 -6.95
C SER A 26 11.23 -3.05 -6.94
N SER A 27 12.27 -2.22 -6.76
CA SER A 27 13.64 -2.72 -6.64
C SER A 27 13.81 -3.66 -5.43
N LEU A 28 13.21 -3.33 -4.28
CA LEU A 28 13.24 -4.22 -3.10
C LEU A 28 12.60 -5.59 -3.38
N ALA A 29 11.51 -5.64 -4.13
CA ALA A 29 10.85 -6.89 -4.51
C ALA A 29 11.63 -7.64 -5.60
N ASP A 30 12.06 -6.94 -6.66
CA ASP A 30 12.63 -7.56 -7.84
C ASP A 30 14.10 -7.95 -7.68
N ASP A 31 14.92 -7.03 -7.17
CA ASP A 31 16.37 -7.17 -7.14
C ASP A 31 16.85 -7.76 -5.80
N PHE A 32 16.16 -7.44 -4.71
CA PHE A 32 16.58 -7.84 -3.36
C PHE A 32 15.73 -8.98 -2.76
N GLY A 33 14.68 -9.42 -3.46
CA GLY A 33 13.85 -10.57 -3.04
C GLY A 33 13.08 -10.35 -1.73
N TYR A 34 12.70 -9.11 -1.41
CA TYR A 34 11.83 -8.81 -0.28
C TYR A 34 10.39 -9.17 -0.62
N ASP A 35 9.64 -9.61 0.39
CA ASP A 35 8.18 -9.73 0.30
C ASP A 35 7.57 -8.35 0.60
N VAL A 36 7.18 -7.64 -0.46
CA VAL A 36 6.79 -6.23 -0.39
C VAL A 36 5.28 -6.10 -0.54
N HIS A 37 4.68 -5.42 0.43
CA HIS A 37 3.27 -5.06 0.45
C HIS A 37 3.09 -3.55 0.46
N ILE A 38 2.06 -3.06 -0.22
CA ILE A 38 1.64 -1.66 -0.16
C ILE A 38 0.17 -1.62 0.23
N LEU A 39 -0.15 -0.93 1.32
CA LEU A 39 -1.51 -0.68 1.78
C LEU A 39 -1.89 0.77 1.49
N THR A 40 -3.03 0.91 0.81
CA THR A 40 -3.65 2.19 0.46
C THR A 40 -4.98 2.37 1.16
N LEU A 41 -5.48 3.62 1.22
CA LEU A 41 -6.74 3.96 1.86
C LEU A 41 -7.72 4.48 0.81
N ASN A 42 -8.90 3.87 0.72
CA ASN A 42 -9.95 4.28 -0.23
C ASN A 42 -9.42 4.45 -1.66
N ASN A 43 -8.52 3.55 -2.10
CA ASN A 43 -8.04 3.57 -3.48
C ASN A 43 -9.15 3.09 -4.44
N ASP A 44 -10.11 2.30 -3.94
CA ASP A 44 -11.36 1.92 -4.64
C ASP A 44 -11.07 1.30 -6.02
N GLY A 45 -9.98 0.52 -6.12
CA GLY A 45 -9.54 -0.14 -7.35
C GLY A 45 -8.88 0.77 -8.40
N ALA A 46 -8.62 2.03 -8.08
CA ALA A 46 -7.93 2.95 -8.99
C ALA A 46 -6.51 2.45 -9.32
N GLN A 47 -6.16 2.52 -10.60
CA GLN A 47 -4.83 2.12 -11.06
C GLN A 47 -3.78 3.18 -10.71
N PRO A 48 -2.58 2.77 -10.27
CA PRO A 48 -1.47 3.70 -10.06
C PRO A 48 -1.05 4.38 -11.38
N PHE A 49 -0.63 5.64 -11.31
CA PHE A 49 -0.06 6.34 -12.47
C PHE A 49 1.31 5.78 -12.88
N TYR A 50 2.16 5.49 -11.88
CA TYR A 50 3.46 4.86 -12.11
C TYR A 50 3.34 3.33 -11.98
N PRO A 51 4.00 2.55 -12.85
CA PRO A 51 3.98 1.11 -12.75
C PRO A 51 4.73 0.64 -11.50
N PHE A 52 4.20 -0.40 -10.86
CA PHE A 52 4.84 -1.13 -9.77
C PHE A 52 5.22 -2.53 -10.27
N SER A 53 6.21 -3.15 -9.61
CA SER A 53 6.55 -4.56 -9.86
C SER A 53 5.34 -5.47 -9.66
N ALA A 54 5.20 -6.47 -10.54
CA ALA A 54 4.19 -7.52 -10.43
C ALA A 54 4.39 -8.42 -9.19
N LYS A 55 5.57 -8.37 -8.54
CA LYS A 55 5.84 -9.10 -7.29
C LYS A 55 5.30 -8.40 -6.04
N ILE A 56 4.87 -7.14 -6.15
CA ILE A 56 4.32 -6.38 -5.02
C ILE A 56 2.87 -6.77 -4.79
N THR A 57 2.52 -7.06 -3.53
CA THR A 57 1.13 -7.31 -3.15
C THR A 57 0.46 -6.00 -2.72
N MET A 58 -0.59 -5.61 -3.45
CA MET A 58 -1.37 -4.41 -3.16
C MET A 58 -2.54 -4.73 -2.22
N HIS A 59 -2.73 -3.88 -1.22
CA HIS A 59 -3.87 -3.89 -0.30
C HIS A 59 -4.56 -2.53 -0.36
N ASP A 60 -5.88 -2.54 -0.16
CA ASP A 60 -6.69 -1.35 -0.02
C ASP A 60 -7.68 -1.57 1.12
N ILE A 61 -7.82 -0.56 1.98
CA ILE A 61 -8.82 -0.58 3.06
C ILE A 61 -9.71 0.65 2.94
N SER A 62 -11.01 0.45 3.05
CA SER A 62 -11.97 1.54 3.05
C SER A 62 -12.10 2.14 4.45
N VAL A 63 -11.73 3.42 4.58
CA VAL A 63 -11.85 4.19 5.83
C VAL A 63 -12.75 5.39 5.58
N LYS A 64 -13.95 5.38 6.19
CA LYS A 64 -15.02 6.37 5.96
C LYS A 64 -15.74 6.69 7.29
N GLY A 65 -16.46 7.81 7.32
CA GLY A 65 -17.30 8.20 8.46
C GLY A 65 -16.62 9.14 9.47
N ASN A 66 -17.11 9.12 10.71
CA ASN A 66 -16.60 9.97 11.79
C ASN A 66 -15.23 9.49 12.32
N PRO A 67 -14.52 10.29 13.14
CA PRO A 67 -13.17 9.94 13.61
C PRO A 67 -13.06 8.60 14.35
N ALA A 68 -14.08 8.22 15.13
CA ALA A 68 -14.08 6.94 15.87
C ALA A 68 -14.24 5.75 14.91
N ALA A 69 -15.15 5.87 13.94
CA ALA A 69 -15.33 4.87 12.89
C ALA A 69 -14.08 4.75 12.02
N TYR A 70 -13.49 5.88 11.61
CA TYR A 70 -12.24 5.93 10.86
C TYR A 70 -11.13 5.17 11.57
N PHE A 71 -10.90 5.47 12.85
CA PHE A 71 -9.86 4.82 13.64
C PHE A 71 -10.07 3.30 13.76
N THR A 72 -11.32 2.89 13.95
CA THR A 72 -11.69 1.47 14.07
C THR A 72 -11.44 0.74 12.76
N SER A 73 -11.91 1.28 11.64
CA SER A 73 -11.70 0.70 10.31
C SER A 73 -10.23 0.64 9.93
N TYR A 74 -9.48 1.70 10.20
CA TYR A 74 -8.04 1.76 9.94
C TYR A 74 -7.28 0.68 10.73
N LYS A 75 -7.53 0.58 12.04
CA LYS A 75 -6.89 -0.42 12.91
C LYS A 75 -7.22 -1.84 12.47
N ASN A 76 -8.49 -2.12 12.20
CA ASN A 76 -8.93 -3.47 11.81
C ASN A 76 -8.39 -3.86 10.42
N GLY A 77 -8.37 -2.91 9.48
CA GLY A 77 -7.83 -3.13 8.14
C GLY A 77 -6.33 -3.44 8.16
N ILE A 78 -5.55 -2.69 8.94
CA ILE A 78 -4.11 -2.96 9.09
C ILE A 78 -3.88 -4.34 9.74
N LYS A 79 -4.62 -4.67 10.81
CA LYS A 79 -4.50 -5.99 11.45
C LYS A 79 -4.77 -7.13 10.48
N ALA A 80 -5.83 -7.04 9.67
CA ALA A 80 -6.15 -8.06 8.68
C ALA A 80 -5.05 -8.28 7.62
N VAL A 81 -4.23 -7.26 7.36
CA VAL A 81 -3.08 -7.35 6.44
C VAL A 81 -1.83 -7.89 7.14
N VAL A 82 -1.58 -7.50 8.39
CA VAL A 82 -0.41 -7.92 9.15
C VAL A 82 -0.53 -9.34 9.71
N ASP A 83 -1.73 -9.75 10.11
CA ASP A 83 -2.00 -11.07 10.69
C ASP A 83 -2.05 -12.20 9.63
N LYS A 84 -1.84 -11.87 8.35
CA LYS A 84 -1.66 -12.81 7.22
C LYS A 84 -0.17 -13.13 6.97
#